data_AF-A0ABD6CBI1-F1
#
_entry.id   AF-A0ABD6CBI1-F1
#
_cell.length_a   1.000
_cell.length_b   1.000
_cell.length_c   1.000
_cell.angle_alpha   90.00
_cell.angle_beta   90.00
_cell.angle_gamma   90.00
#
_symmetry.space_group_name_H-M   'P 1'
#
loop_
_entity.id
_entity.type
_entity.pdbx_description
1 polymer ?
#
loop_
_entity_poly.entity_id
_entity_poly.type
_entity_poly.pdbx_seq_one_letter_code
_entity_poly.pdbx_strand_id
1 'polypeptide(L)'
;MERRTLVRVLVVVAIAIPILVEVLTFAGLMQFQLFGDGGDEPTPATPQPRRVAVGEELLPETPQRETLTDASLGTGSGQWTVTLTVQVENNGTTPYELRLEELTLGDGRTVPDGNTTRRLQPGETATVTARWRIPSGTTPHSVTVSAVRFDNDSGTPRTLTKRVHLAKIPVEGG
;
A
#
# COMPACT_ATOMS: atom_id res chain seq x y z
N MET A 1 -40.33 16.94 -28.83
CA MET A 1 -39.28 16.05 -29.35
C MET A 1 -39.74 14.61 -29.21
N GLU A 2 -39.76 13.85 -30.31
CA GLU A 2 -40.12 12.42 -30.25
C GLU A 2 -39.07 11.66 -29.43
N ARG A 3 -39.51 10.77 -28.54
CA ARG A 3 -38.63 9.96 -27.66
C ARG A 3 -37.51 9.25 -28.42
N ARG A 4 -37.78 8.91 -29.68
CA ARG A 4 -36.86 8.24 -30.60
C ARG A 4 -35.66 9.11 -31.00
N THR A 5 -35.84 10.42 -31.13
CA THR A 5 -34.75 11.36 -31.46
C THR A 5 -33.87 11.63 -30.25
N LEU A 6 -34.44 11.71 -29.05
CA LEU A 6 -33.70 11.92 -27.81
C LEU A 6 -32.79 10.73 -27.47
N VAL A 7 -33.29 9.50 -27.60
CA VAL A 7 -32.49 8.29 -27.40
C VAL A 7 -31.34 8.20 -28.41
N ARG A 8 -31.58 8.57 -29.67
CA ARG A 8 -30.53 8.52 -30.71
C ARG A 8 -29.41 9.51 -30.46
N VAL A 9 -29.74 10.73 -30.01
CA VAL A 9 -28.74 11.74 -29.61
C VAL A 9 -27.96 11.27 -28.38
N LEU A 10 -28.64 10.71 -27.38
CA LEU A 10 -27.98 10.21 -26.17
C LEU A 10 -26.97 9.10 -26.47
N VAL A 11 -27.34 8.16 -27.35
CA VAL A 11 -26.44 7.05 -27.76
C VAL A 11 -25.23 7.57 -28.53
N VAL A 12 -25.41 8.54 -29.44
CA VAL A 12 -24.29 9.13 -30.19
C VAL A 12 -23.33 9.86 -29.27
N VAL A 13 -23.85 10.63 -28.30
CA VAL A 13 -23.02 11.35 -27.33
C VAL A 13 -22.30 10.39 -26.39
N ALA A 14 -22.97 9.34 -25.92
CA ALA A 14 -22.38 8.34 -25.03
C ALA A 14 -21.19 7.59 -25.67
N ILE A 15 -21.19 7.43 -27.00
CA ILE A 15 -20.10 6.78 -27.73
C ILE A 15 -19.04 7.80 -28.16
N ALA A 16 -19.42 9.01 -28.51
CA ALA A 16 -18.49 10.04 -28.99
C ALA A 16 -17.56 10.55 -27.88
N ILE A 17 -18.06 10.70 -26.65
CA ILE A 17 -17.27 11.25 -25.53
C ILE A 17 -16.04 10.38 -25.20
N PRO A 18 -16.16 9.05 -25.00
CA PRO A 18 -14.99 8.20 -24.73
C PRO A 18 -13.94 8.28 -25.84
N ILE A 19 -14.37 8.24 -27.10
CA ILE A 19 -13.47 8.30 -28.27
C ILE A 19 -12.70 9.63 -28.32
N LEU A 20 -13.37 10.75 -28.01
CA LEU A 20 -12.73 12.07 -27.94
C LEU A 20 -11.67 12.15 -26.84
N VAL A 21 -11.95 11.58 -25.67
CA VAL A 21 -11.00 11.53 -24.56
C VAL A 21 -9.76 10.72 -24.95
N GLU A 22 -9.93 9.57 -25.60
CA GLU A 22 -8.83 8.71 -26.05
C GLU A 22 -7.93 9.37 -27.11
N VAL A 23 -8.50 10.13 -28.05
CA VAL A 23 -7.71 10.87 -29.05
C VAL A 23 -6.86 11.96 -28.39
N LEU A 24 -7.41 12.66 -27.39
CA LEU A 24 -6.68 13.70 -26.64
C LEU A 24 -5.54 13.11 -25.81
N THR A 25 -5.75 11.98 -25.14
CA THR A 25 -4.68 11.31 -24.37
C THR A 25 -3.62 10.70 -25.29
N PHE A 26 -3.99 10.09 -26.41
CA PHE A 26 -3.02 9.54 -27.36
C PHE A 26 -2.18 10.64 -28.04
N ALA A 27 -2.81 11.76 -28.44
CA ALA A 27 -2.10 12.89 -29.02
C ALA A 27 -1.11 13.55 -28.04
N GLY A 28 -1.47 13.64 -26.75
CA GLY A 28 -0.59 14.16 -25.71
C GLY A 28 0.69 13.35 -25.54
N LEU A 29 0.62 12.02 -25.70
CA LEU A 29 1.80 11.14 -25.64
C LEU A 29 2.67 11.24 -26.89
N MET A 30 2.05 11.41 -28.07
CA MET A 30 2.77 11.51 -29.34
C MET A 30 3.52 12.85 -29.49
N GLN A 31 2.94 13.95 -28.98
CA GLN A 31 3.60 15.26 -28.97
C GLN A 31 4.84 15.27 -28.05
N PHE A 32 4.79 14.54 -26.93
CA PHE A 32 5.91 14.43 -25.98
C PHE A 32 7.12 13.67 -26.54
N GLN A 33 6.92 12.79 -27.54
CA GLN A 33 8.03 12.08 -28.20
C GLN A 33 8.62 12.82 -29.42
N LEU A 34 7.88 13.74 -30.04
CA LEU A 34 8.28 14.37 -31.31
C LEU A 34 8.89 15.78 -31.16
N PHE A 35 8.70 16.47 -30.03
CA PHE A 35 9.11 17.88 -29.84
C PHE A 35 10.06 18.14 -28.66
N GLY A 36 10.64 17.10 -28.05
CA GLY A 36 11.56 17.25 -26.93
C GLY A 36 12.99 17.62 -27.34
N ASP A 37 13.20 18.86 -27.81
CA ASP A 37 14.53 19.46 -27.94
C ASP A 37 14.60 20.81 -27.21
N GLY A 38 15.54 20.91 -26.27
CA GLY A 38 16.20 22.17 -25.90
C GLY A 38 15.45 23.14 -24.99
N GLY A 39 15.28 22.81 -23.72
CA GLY A 39 15.00 23.81 -22.68
C GLY A 39 15.13 23.20 -21.28
N ASP A 40 15.81 23.90 -20.37
CA ASP A 40 15.95 23.58 -18.93
C ASP A 40 14.58 23.52 -18.23
N GLU A 41 13.74 22.53 -18.58
CA GLU A 41 12.60 22.14 -17.77
C GLU A 41 13.11 21.29 -16.61
N PRO A 42 12.72 21.61 -15.35
CA PRO A 42 13.08 20.78 -14.22
C PRO A 42 12.53 19.37 -14.48
N THR A 43 13.42 18.39 -14.58
CA THR A 43 13.07 16.98 -14.69
C THR A 43 11.99 16.68 -13.65
N PRO A 44 10.79 16.19 -14.04
CA PRO A 44 9.78 15.83 -13.06
C PRO A 44 10.37 14.75 -12.15
N ALA A 45 10.55 15.09 -10.87
CA ALA A 45 11.05 14.14 -9.89
C ALA A 45 10.08 12.96 -9.83
N THR A 46 10.52 11.76 -10.20
CA THR A 46 9.74 10.54 -10.00
C THR A 46 9.31 10.46 -8.54
N PRO A 47 8.01 10.32 -8.22
CA PRO A 47 7.57 10.19 -6.84
C PRO A 47 8.29 9.02 -6.17
N GLN A 48 9.07 9.31 -5.13
CA GLN A 48 9.69 8.23 -4.35
C GLN A 48 8.61 7.52 -3.53
N PRO A 49 8.67 6.19 -3.41
CA PRO A 49 7.72 5.47 -2.56
C PRO A 49 7.87 5.94 -1.10
N ARG A 50 6.75 6.30 -0.48
CA ARG A 50 6.70 6.71 0.92
C ARG A 50 7.25 5.58 1.80
N ARG A 51 8.23 5.91 2.65
CA ARG A 51 8.77 5.01 3.67
C ARG A 51 8.10 5.30 5.00
N VAL A 52 7.76 4.25 5.74
CA VAL A 52 7.09 4.32 7.05
C VAL A 52 8.11 4.14 8.15
N ALA A 53 8.18 5.12 9.05
CA ALA A 53 8.99 5.10 10.26
C ALA A 53 8.18 4.71 11.51
N VAL A 54 8.88 4.43 12.62
CA VAL A 54 8.23 4.26 13.93
C VAL A 54 7.45 5.53 14.29
N GLY A 55 6.22 5.35 14.76
CA GLY A 55 5.26 6.41 15.04
C GLY A 55 4.34 6.75 13.86
N GLU A 56 4.58 6.18 12.67
CA GLU A 56 3.76 6.46 11.48
C GLU A 56 2.76 5.35 11.15
N GLU A 57 1.75 5.73 10.38
CA GLU A 57 0.63 4.88 9.96
C GLU A 57 0.95 4.08 8.69
N LEU A 58 0.66 2.78 8.71
CA LEU A 58 0.93 1.87 7.60
C LEU A 58 -0.05 2.08 6.43
N LEU A 59 -1.34 2.21 6.72
CA LEU A 59 -2.42 2.25 5.73
C LEU A 59 -3.33 3.50 5.92
N PRO A 60 -2.79 4.72 5.72
CA PRO A 60 -3.51 5.98 5.94
C PRO A 60 -4.75 6.18 5.05
N GLU A 61 -4.92 5.36 4.02
CA GLU A 61 -6.11 5.35 3.17
C GLU A 61 -7.30 4.58 3.77
N THR A 62 -7.13 3.87 4.89
CA THR A 62 -8.19 3.12 5.54
C THR A 62 -8.81 3.91 6.70
N PRO A 63 -10.06 3.61 7.11
CA PRO A 63 -10.64 4.20 8.32
C PRO A 63 -9.96 3.75 9.62
N GLN A 64 -9.27 2.62 9.60
CA GLN A 64 -8.51 2.09 10.72
C GLN A 64 -7.15 2.78 10.83
N ARG A 65 -6.58 2.77 12.04
CA ARG A 65 -5.25 3.33 12.30
C ARG A 65 -4.28 2.21 12.68
N GLU A 66 -3.30 1.94 11.83
CA GLU A 66 -2.21 0.98 12.09
C GLU A 66 -0.89 1.71 12.28
N THR A 67 -0.52 1.98 13.52
CA THR A 67 0.71 2.70 13.85
C THR A 67 1.85 1.72 14.08
N LEU A 68 2.95 1.87 13.34
CA LEU A 68 4.19 1.13 13.60
C LEU A 68 4.79 1.66 14.91
N THR A 69 4.67 0.92 16.00
CA THR A 69 5.11 1.37 17.33
C THR A 69 6.52 0.92 17.68
N ASP A 70 7.00 -0.16 17.05
CA ASP A 70 8.37 -0.63 17.20
C ASP A 70 8.87 -1.27 15.90
N ALA A 71 10.15 -1.06 15.63
CA ALA A 71 10.86 -1.69 14.53
C ALA A 71 12.32 -1.87 14.94
N SER A 72 12.78 -3.12 15.03
CA SER A 72 14.16 -3.40 15.43
C SER A 72 14.81 -4.49 14.58
N LEU A 73 16.13 -4.38 14.43
CA LEU A 73 16.97 -5.40 13.81
C LEU A 73 17.97 -5.92 14.85
N GLY A 74 17.65 -7.07 15.44
CA GLY A 74 18.54 -7.76 16.37
C GLY A 74 19.63 -8.52 15.62
N THR A 75 20.89 -8.25 15.93
CA THR A 75 22.04 -8.93 15.30
C THR A 75 22.51 -10.12 16.14
N GLY A 76 22.55 -11.30 15.52
CA GLY A 76 23.11 -12.52 16.12
C GLY A 76 24.23 -13.14 15.27
N SER A 77 24.92 -14.14 15.81
CA SER A 77 25.95 -14.91 15.11
C SER A 77 25.31 -15.83 14.05
N GLY A 78 25.15 -15.30 12.83
CA GLY A 78 24.75 -16.06 11.63
C GLY A 78 23.35 -15.75 11.11
N GLN A 79 22.41 -15.35 11.96
CA GLN A 79 21.08 -14.88 11.55
C GLN A 79 20.74 -13.59 12.30
N TRP A 80 20.09 -12.67 11.59
CA TRP A 80 19.51 -11.47 12.19
C TRP A 80 18.01 -11.64 12.33
N THR A 81 17.40 -10.96 13.30
CA THR A 81 15.95 -10.99 13.53
C THR A 81 15.39 -9.61 13.34
N VAL A 82 14.43 -9.46 12.43
CA VAL A 82 13.64 -8.25 12.28
C VAL A 82 12.38 -8.40 13.12
N THR A 83 12.11 -7.45 14.01
CA THR A 83 10.86 -7.38 14.77
C THR A 83 10.12 -6.12 14.35
N LEU A 84 8.84 -6.26 13.99
CA LEU A 84 7.92 -5.13 13.80
C LEU A 84 6.74 -5.29 14.75
N THR A 85 6.41 -4.21 15.47
CA THR A 85 5.21 -4.15 16.31
C THR A 85 4.31 -3.03 15.83
N VAL A 86 3.03 -3.35 15.66
CA VAL A 86 2.02 -2.43 15.15
C VAL A 86 0.85 -2.38 16.12
N GLN A 87 0.48 -1.18 16.54
CA GLN A 87 -0.77 -0.93 17.25
C GLN A 87 -1.87 -0.66 16.23
N VAL A 88 -2.98 -1.37 16.36
CA VAL A 88 -4.13 -1.30 15.47
C VAL A 88 -5.33 -0.81 16.25
N GLU A 89 -5.93 0.28 15.79
CA GLU A 89 -7.16 0.85 16.33
C GLU A 89 -8.25 0.76 15.26
N ASN A 90 -9.33 0.02 15.56
CA ASN A 90 -10.45 -0.08 14.65
C ASN A 90 -11.43 1.09 14.84
N ASN A 91 -11.09 2.26 14.29
CA ASN A 91 -11.95 3.45 14.28
C ASN A 91 -13.06 3.39 13.20
N GLY A 92 -13.15 2.28 12.45
CA GLY A 92 -14.20 2.03 11.47
C GLY A 92 -15.49 1.50 12.10
N THR A 93 -16.46 1.18 11.23
CA THR A 93 -17.79 0.68 11.64
C THR A 93 -17.97 -0.82 11.47
N THR A 94 -16.98 -1.52 10.91
CA THR A 94 -17.00 -2.96 10.66
C THR A 94 -15.86 -3.66 11.40
N PRO A 95 -15.97 -4.97 11.69
CA PRO A 95 -14.83 -5.71 12.21
C PRO A 95 -13.63 -5.67 11.26
N TYR A 96 -12.44 -5.69 11.83
CA TYR A 96 -11.17 -5.50 11.13
C TYR A 96 -10.11 -6.50 11.57
N GLU A 97 -9.22 -6.88 10.67
CA GLU A 97 -8.05 -7.70 10.97
C GLU A 97 -6.86 -7.20 10.16
N LEU A 98 -5.73 -6.97 10.83
CA LEU A 98 -4.47 -6.61 10.20
C LEU A 98 -3.55 -7.83 10.14
N ARG A 99 -3.00 -8.08 8.96
CA ARG A 99 -2.00 -9.12 8.71
C ARG A 99 -0.70 -8.50 8.24
N LEU A 100 0.38 -8.78 8.96
CA LEU A 100 1.74 -8.63 8.48
C LEU A 100 2.11 -9.97 7.82
N GLU A 101 2.42 -10.00 6.53
CA GLU A 101 2.55 -11.25 5.79
C GLU A 101 4.01 -11.65 5.55
N GLU A 102 4.66 -10.98 4.59
CA GLU A 102 6.03 -11.27 4.19
C GLU A 102 6.90 -10.01 4.28
N LEU A 103 8.17 -10.22 4.63
CA LEU A 103 9.19 -9.18 4.64
C LEU A 103 10.02 -9.30 3.36
N THR A 104 10.05 -8.24 2.56
CA THR A 104 10.99 -8.08 1.45
C THR A 104 12.30 -7.47 1.95
N LEU A 105 13.41 -8.09 1.58
CA LEU A 105 14.77 -7.67 1.91
C LEU A 105 15.33 -6.72 0.85
N GLY A 106 16.41 -6.02 1.18
CA GLY A 106 17.09 -5.08 0.27
C GLY A 106 17.67 -5.72 -0.99
N ASP A 107 17.89 -7.03 -0.97
CA ASP A 107 18.32 -7.83 -2.14
C ASP A 107 17.14 -8.41 -2.95
N GLY A 108 15.90 -8.07 -2.59
CA GLY A 108 14.69 -8.50 -3.28
C GLY A 108 14.11 -9.84 -2.82
N ARG A 109 14.81 -10.61 -1.97
CA ARG A 109 14.25 -11.85 -1.41
C ARG A 109 13.07 -11.55 -0.48
N THR A 110 12.10 -12.45 -0.42
CA THR A 110 11.00 -12.39 0.55
C THR A 110 11.16 -13.47 1.60
N VAL A 111 10.80 -13.11 2.84
CA VAL A 111 10.78 -14.00 3.99
C VAL A 111 9.33 -14.02 4.49
N PRO A 112 8.60 -15.14 4.32
CA PRO A 112 7.28 -15.32 4.94
C PRO A 112 7.46 -15.46 6.47
N ASP A 113 6.39 -15.74 7.22
CA ASP A 113 6.36 -15.85 8.70
C ASP A 113 6.00 -14.54 9.44
N GLY A 114 5.12 -13.74 8.83
CA GLY A 114 4.48 -12.63 9.52
C GLY A 114 3.43 -13.07 10.55
N ASN A 115 2.63 -12.13 11.03
CA ASN A 115 1.65 -12.38 12.07
C ASN A 115 0.38 -11.55 11.86
N THR A 116 -0.72 -11.94 12.50
CA THR A 116 -2.02 -11.28 12.37
C THR A 116 -2.58 -10.87 13.72
N THR A 117 -3.38 -9.81 13.73
CA THR A 117 -4.30 -9.58 14.83
C THR A 117 -5.40 -10.64 14.83
N ARG A 118 -6.12 -10.74 15.95
CA ARG A 118 -7.49 -11.29 15.93
C ARG A 118 -8.42 -10.35 15.14
N ARG A 119 -9.65 -10.79 14.91
CA ARG A 119 -10.73 -9.89 14.47
C ARG A 119 -11.05 -8.89 15.58
N LEU A 120 -10.89 -7.61 15.27
CA LEU A 120 -11.17 -6.46 16.12
C LEU A 120 -12.55 -5.90 15.79
N GLN A 121 -13.40 -5.76 16.80
CA GLN A 121 -14.68 -5.08 16.68
C GLN A 121 -14.48 -3.56 16.54
N PRO A 122 -15.48 -2.81 16.06
CA PRO A 122 -15.45 -1.34 16.08
C PRO A 122 -15.12 -0.80 17.47
N GLY A 123 -14.18 0.14 17.54
CA GLY A 123 -13.68 0.76 18.78
C GLY A 123 -12.65 -0.06 19.55
N GLU A 124 -12.29 -1.27 19.10
CA GLU A 124 -11.24 -2.06 19.75
C GLU A 124 -9.84 -1.68 19.28
N THR A 125 -8.88 -1.86 20.19
CA THR A 125 -7.44 -1.73 19.94
C THR A 125 -6.75 -3.05 20.21
N ALA A 126 -5.75 -3.38 19.39
CA ALA A 126 -4.85 -4.51 19.64
C ALA A 126 -3.45 -4.23 19.11
N THR A 127 -2.50 -5.06 19.54
CA THR A 127 -1.12 -5.03 19.05
C THR A 127 -0.81 -6.32 18.32
N VAL A 128 -0.12 -6.23 17.19
CA VAL A 128 0.46 -7.38 16.48
C VAL A 128 1.97 -7.21 16.41
N THR A 129 2.71 -8.27 16.74
CA THR A 129 4.16 -8.33 16.61
C THR A 129 4.51 -9.46 15.66
N ALA A 130 5.26 -9.15 14.60
CA ALA A 130 5.79 -10.11 13.65
C ALA A 130 7.32 -10.14 13.74
N ARG A 131 7.90 -11.33 13.53
CA ARG A 131 9.34 -11.57 13.63
C ARG A 131 9.82 -12.40 12.46
N TRP A 132 10.77 -11.87 11.70
CA TRP A 132 11.38 -12.57 10.57
C TRP A 132 12.84 -12.85 10.85
N ARG A 133 13.28 -14.08 10.58
CA ARG A 133 14.69 -14.44 10.58
C ARG A 133 15.27 -14.18 9.19
N ILE A 134 16.29 -13.34 9.13
CA ILE A 134 16.92 -12.94 7.88
C ILE A 134 18.41 -13.30 7.89
N PRO A 135 19.03 -13.50 6.72
CA PRO A 135 20.47 -13.66 6.63
C PRO A 135 21.21 -12.45 7.19
N SER A 136 22.33 -12.69 7.87
CA SER A 136 23.17 -11.61 8.38
C SER A 136 23.66 -10.68 7.26
N GLY A 137 23.84 -9.41 7.57
CA GLY A 137 24.27 -8.40 6.59
C GLY A 137 23.18 -7.96 5.61
N THR A 138 21.98 -8.53 5.67
CA THR A 138 20.85 -8.11 4.83
C THR A 138 19.99 -7.10 5.59
N THR A 139 19.43 -6.13 4.88
CA THR A 139 18.54 -5.12 5.47
C THR A 139 17.08 -5.37 5.09
N PRO A 140 16.12 -5.12 6.00
CA PRO A 140 14.70 -5.09 5.66
C PRO A 140 14.40 -3.91 4.75
N HIS A 141 13.51 -4.09 3.78
CA HIS A 141 13.15 -3.07 2.80
C HIS A 141 11.66 -2.70 2.81
N SER A 142 10.78 -3.70 2.80
CA SER A 142 9.33 -3.50 2.83
C SER A 142 8.62 -4.68 3.45
N VAL A 143 7.40 -4.47 3.96
CA VAL A 143 6.51 -5.53 4.44
C VAL A 143 5.23 -5.53 3.63
N THR A 144 4.75 -6.72 3.25
CA THR A 144 3.41 -6.89 2.67
C THR A 144 2.40 -6.92 3.81
N VAL A 145 1.43 -6.02 3.76
CA VAL A 145 0.38 -5.84 4.77
C VAL A 145 -0.96 -6.08 4.11
N SER A 146 -1.80 -6.89 4.74
CA SER A 146 -3.19 -7.09 4.33
C SER A 146 -4.15 -6.62 5.42
N ALA A 147 -5.10 -5.79 5.00
CA ALA A 147 -6.19 -5.25 5.80
C ALA A 147 -7.48 -5.95 5.40
N VAL A 148 -8.07 -6.72 6.31
CA VAL A 148 -9.30 -7.48 6.07
C VAL A 148 -10.46 -6.83 6.81
N ARG A 149 -11.48 -6.40 6.06
CA ARG A 149 -12.75 -5.85 6.59
C ARG A 149 -13.88 -6.84 6.40
N PHE A 150 -14.65 -7.05 7.45
CA PHE A 150 -15.78 -7.97 7.46
C PHE A 150 -17.09 -7.20 7.31
N ASP A 151 -17.41 -6.83 6.07
CA ASP A 151 -18.67 -6.13 5.78
C ASP A 151 -19.86 -7.08 6.00
N ASN A 152 -20.89 -6.61 6.70
CA ASN A 152 -22.07 -7.42 7.02
C ASN A 152 -22.96 -7.70 5.80
N ASP A 153 -22.83 -6.92 4.72
CA ASP A 153 -23.75 -6.96 3.58
C ASP A 153 -23.41 -8.03 2.54
N SER A 154 -22.14 -8.40 2.39
CA SER A 154 -21.68 -9.33 1.33
C SER A 154 -21.37 -10.74 1.81
N GLY A 155 -21.24 -10.96 3.13
CA GLY A 155 -20.75 -12.22 3.73
C GLY A 155 -19.30 -12.58 3.39
N THR A 156 -18.73 -11.95 2.36
CA THR A 156 -17.34 -12.11 1.91
C THR A 156 -16.50 -10.96 2.44
N PRO A 157 -15.39 -11.22 3.15
CA PRO A 157 -14.49 -10.17 3.61
C PRO A 157 -13.86 -9.42 2.43
N ARG A 158 -13.66 -8.11 2.59
CA ARG A 158 -12.86 -7.29 1.66
C ARG A 158 -11.42 -7.24 2.14
N THR A 159 -10.48 -7.53 1.25
CA THR A 159 -9.04 -7.47 1.55
C THR A 159 -8.39 -6.37 0.73
N LEU A 160 -7.66 -5.48 1.41
CA LEU A 160 -6.71 -4.55 0.80
C LEU A 160 -5.30 -5.05 1.11
N THR A 161 -4.52 -5.35 0.09
CA THR A 161 -3.11 -5.75 0.25
C THR A 161 -2.21 -4.63 -0.27
N LYS A 162 -1.21 -4.24 0.53
CA LYS A 162 -0.28 -3.19 0.19
C LYS A 162 1.14 -3.55 0.61
N ARG A 163 2.10 -3.19 -0.22
CA ARG A 163 3.52 -3.20 0.14
C ARG A 163 3.88 -1.87 0.82
N VAL A 164 4.27 -1.95 2.08
CA VAL A 164 4.70 -0.79 2.87
C VAL A 164 6.21 -0.76 2.92
N HIS A 165 6.81 0.29 2.36
CA HIS A 165 8.27 0.48 2.43
C HIS A 165 8.65 0.94 3.83
N LEU A 166 9.68 0.33 4.40
CA LEU A 166 10.16 0.66 5.74
C LEU A 166 11.22 1.75 5.66
N ALA A 167 11.20 2.65 6.63
CA ALA A 167 12.32 3.54 6.90
C ALA A 167 13.51 2.75 7.46
N LYS A 168 14.63 3.43 7.72
CA LYS A 168 15.81 2.78 8.31
C LYS A 168 15.45 2.23 9.69
N ILE A 169 15.60 0.91 9.86
CA ILE A 169 15.35 0.22 11.13
C ILE A 169 16.60 0.30 12.02
N PRO A 170 16.47 0.70 13.29
CA PRO A 170 17.59 0.70 14.24
C PRO A 170 18.10 -0.72 14.51
N VAL A 171 19.41 -0.82 14.72
CA VAL A 171 20.09 -2.08 15.04
C VAL A 171 20.20 -2.20 16.56
N GLU A 172 19.78 -3.34 17.11
CA GLU A 172 19.90 -3.65 18.53
C GLU A 172 21.01 -4.69 18.75
N GLY A 173 21.94 -4.40 19.67
CA GLY A 173 23.01 -5.32 20.07
C GLY A 173 24.40 -5.06 19.46
N GLY A 174 24.74 -3.80 19.19
CA GLY A 174 26.10 -3.35 18.87
C GLY A 174 26.90 -2.95 20.10
#